data_AF-A0A2E7C857-F1
#
_entry.id   AF-A0A2E7C857-F1
#
_cell.length_a   1.000
_cell.length_b   1.000
_cell.length_c   1.000
_cell.angle_alpha   90.00
_cell.angle_beta   90.00
_cell.angle_gamma   90.00
#
_symmetry.space_group_name_H-M   'P 1'
#
loop_
_entity.id
_entity.type
_entity.pdbx_description
1 polymer ?
#
loop_
_entity_poly.entity_id
_entity_poly.type
_entity_poly.pdbx_seq_one_letter_code
_entity_poly.pdbx_strand_id
1 'polypeptide(L)'
;MLDQGLEQLGLVPQLQREAIALELGAGRLQAALARQETLRIPLRDSARWKLERVDLMLQANSQAEARALLAAASEQLAGQRDTPARRALEAQAARLAEALAD
;
A
#
# COMPACT_ATOMS: atom_id res chain seq x y z
N MET A 1 -2.64 20.12 -11.15
CA MET A 1 -3.28 19.92 -12.46
C MET A 1 -3.35 18.44 -12.87
N LEU A 2 -3.16 17.48 -11.95
CA LEU A 2 -3.38 16.05 -12.19
C LEU A 2 -4.77 15.60 -11.69
N ASP A 3 -5.26 16.23 -10.60
CA ASP A 3 -6.50 15.82 -9.94
C ASP A 3 -7.75 16.05 -10.81
N GLN A 4 -7.80 17.14 -11.59
CA GLN A 4 -8.93 17.43 -12.48
C GLN A 4 -9.08 16.43 -13.63
N GLY A 5 -7.98 15.83 -14.10
CA GLY A 5 -8.04 14.79 -15.14
C GLY A 5 -8.51 13.44 -14.59
N LEU A 6 -8.20 13.16 -13.33
CA LEU A 6 -8.61 11.93 -12.63
C LEU A 6 -10.08 11.92 -12.23
N GLU A 7 -10.66 13.08 -11.88
CA GLU A 7 -12.08 13.20 -11.54
C GLU A 7 -13.02 12.83 -12.70
N GLN A 8 -12.60 13.05 -13.96
CA GLN A 8 -13.43 12.80 -15.14
C GLN A 8 -13.41 11.35 -15.66
N LEU A 9 -12.38 10.58 -15.34
CA LEU A 9 -12.17 9.21 -15.86
C LEU A 9 -12.62 8.11 -14.88
N GLY A 10 -12.96 8.48 -13.65
CA GLY A 10 -13.10 7.53 -12.54
C GLY A 10 -11.75 7.03 -12.03
N LEU A 11 -11.76 6.19 -11.00
CA LEU A 11 -10.53 5.73 -10.35
C LEU A 11 -9.80 4.72 -11.24
N VAL A 12 -8.70 5.16 -11.87
CA VAL A 12 -7.80 4.31 -12.68
C VAL A 12 -6.59 3.92 -11.84
N PRO A 13 -6.43 2.64 -11.43
CA PRO A 13 -5.36 2.24 -10.51
C PRO A 13 -3.94 2.53 -11.02
N GLN A 14 -3.72 2.49 -12.33
CA GLN A 14 -2.40 2.76 -12.90
C GLN A 14 -2.01 4.25 -12.77
N LEU A 15 -2.93 5.16 -13.06
CA LEU A 15 -2.71 6.60 -12.88
C LEU A 15 -2.56 6.96 -11.40
N GLN A 16 -3.31 6.30 -10.50
CA GLN A 16 -3.14 6.50 -9.07
C GLN A 16 -1.75 6.07 -8.58
N ARG A 17 -1.20 4.96 -9.10
CA ARG A 17 0.18 4.54 -8.79
C ARG A 17 1.22 5.56 -9.26
N GLU A 18 1.05 6.12 -10.45
CA GLU A 18 1.94 7.18 -10.96
C GLU A 18 1.86 8.45 -10.11
N ALA A 19 0.66 8.86 -9.72
CA ALA A 19 0.46 10.01 -8.86
C ALA A 19 1.04 9.81 -7.46
N ILE A 20 0.91 8.60 -6.86
CA ILE A 20 1.59 8.23 -5.60
C ILE A 20 3.11 8.37 -5.76
N ALA A 21 3.69 7.86 -6.86
CA ALA A 21 5.13 7.96 -7.09
C ALA A 21 5.62 9.42 -7.21
N LEU A 22 4.83 10.29 -7.85
CA LEU A 22 5.12 11.73 -7.92
C LEU A 22 5.05 12.38 -6.53
N GLU A 23 4.06 12.03 -5.71
CA GLU A 23 3.93 12.54 -4.34
C GLU A 23 5.10 12.10 -3.46
N LEU A 24 5.54 10.84 -3.56
CA LEU A 24 6.73 10.34 -2.90
C LEU A 24 8.00 11.08 -3.35
N GLY A 25 8.20 11.26 -4.65
CA GLY A 25 9.34 11.99 -5.19
C GLY A 25 9.37 13.47 -4.76
N ALA A 26 8.21 14.04 -4.45
CA ALA A 26 8.08 15.39 -3.91
C ALA A 26 8.10 15.46 -2.36
N GLY A 27 8.33 14.34 -1.66
CA GLY A 27 8.31 14.26 -0.20
C GLY A 27 6.93 14.47 0.43
N ARG A 28 5.84 14.39 -0.35
CA ARG A 28 4.45 14.61 0.08
C ARG A 28 3.82 13.32 0.59
N LEU A 29 4.42 12.74 1.63
CA LEU A 29 4.07 11.41 2.16
C LEU A 29 2.61 11.29 2.60
N GLN A 30 2.05 12.35 3.19
CA GLN A 30 0.65 12.38 3.60
C GLN A 30 -0.31 12.38 2.40
N ALA A 31 0.04 13.05 1.31
CA ALA A 31 -0.73 13.01 0.07
C ALA A 31 -0.68 11.61 -0.55
N ALA A 32 0.51 11.00 -0.58
CA ALA A 32 0.69 9.62 -1.04
C ALA A 32 -0.16 8.62 -0.24
N LEU A 33 -0.21 8.75 1.10
CA LEU A 33 -1.06 7.92 1.96
C LEU A 33 -2.55 8.14 1.70
N ALA A 34 -3.00 9.40 1.56
CA ALA A 34 -4.39 9.71 1.26
C ALA A 34 -4.81 9.13 -0.11
N ARG A 35 -3.94 9.27 -1.11
CA ARG A 35 -4.17 8.72 -2.44
C ARG A 35 -4.20 7.20 -2.44
N GLN A 36 -3.28 6.57 -1.72
CA GLN A 36 -3.24 5.11 -1.60
C GLN A 36 -4.50 4.56 -0.90
N GLU A 37 -5.08 5.30 0.06
CA GLU A 37 -6.35 4.90 0.70
C GLU A 37 -7.50 4.84 -0.30
N THR A 38 -7.53 5.70 -1.33
CA THR A 38 -8.55 5.64 -2.39
C THR A 38 -8.54 4.31 -3.14
N LEU A 39 -7.41 3.60 -3.15
CA LEU A 39 -7.27 2.30 -3.78
C LEU A 39 -7.83 1.14 -2.94
N ARG A 40 -8.19 1.36 -1.67
CA ARG A 40 -8.62 0.29 -0.77
C ARG A 40 -9.84 -0.47 -1.30
N ILE A 41 -10.91 0.25 -1.62
CA ILE A 41 -12.17 -0.34 -2.13
C ILE A 41 -11.96 -1.07 -3.48
N PRO A 42 -11.38 -0.43 -4.52
CA PRO A 42 -11.20 -1.08 -5.82
C PRO A 42 -10.23 -2.27 -5.76
N LEU A 43 -9.25 -2.25 -4.86
CA LEU A 43 -8.37 -3.41 -4.60
C LEU A 43 -8.91 -4.36 -3.53
N ARG A 44 -10.17 -4.20 -3.13
CA ARG A 44 -10.91 -5.05 -2.19
C ARG A 44 -10.19 -5.31 -0.88
N ASP A 45 -9.52 -4.28 -0.37
CA ASP A 45 -8.72 -4.37 0.86
C ASP A 45 -7.77 -5.57 0.84
N SER A 46 -7.17 -5.84 -0.32
CA SER A 46 -6.29 -7.00 -0.51
C SER A 46 -5.03 -6.90 0.35
N ALA A 47 -4.45 -8.07 0.68
CA ALA A 47 -3.15 -8.12 1.34
C ALA A 47 -2.08 -7.32 0.57
N ARG A 48 -2.13 -7.33 -0.77
CA ARG A 48 -1.27 -6.50 -1.62
C ARG A 48 -1.42 -5.00 -1.31
N TRP A 49 -2.65 -4.49 -1.29
CA TRP A 49 -2.90 -3.09 -0.96
C TRP A 49 -2.41 -2.75 0.45
N LYS A 50 -2.64 -3.63 1.43
CA LYS A 50 -2.14 -3.45 2.81
C LYS A 50 -0.61 -3.33 2.84
N LEU A 51 0.11 -4.23 2.17
CA LEU A 51 1.59 -4.22 2.13
C LEU A 51 2.14 -2.99 1.40
N GLU A 52 1.52 -2.57 0.29
CA GLU A 52 1.88 -1.32 -0.39
C GLU A 52 1.65 -0.11 0.54
N ARG A 53 0.62 -0.12 1.39
CA ARG A 53 0.37 0.95 2.38
C ARG A 53 1.40 0.95 3.51
N VAL A 54 1.76 -0.23 4.04
CA VAL A 54 2.76 -0.39 5.10
C VAL A 54 4.09 0.21 4.68
N ASP A 55 4.52 -0.02 3.44
CA ASP A 55 5.75 0.55 2.88
C ASP A 55 5.73 2.10 2.87
N LEU A 56 4.60 2.70 2.49
CA LEU A 56 4.42 4.16 2.55
C LEU A 56 4.42 4.69 3.99
N MET A 57 3.80 3.95 4.93
CA MET A 57 3.76 4.33 6.34
C MET A 57 5.14 4.29 6.99
N LEU A 58 6.00 3.34 6.60
CA LEU A 58 7.39 3.29 7.02
C LEU A 58 8.15 4.54 6.58
N GLN A 59 7.99 4.95 5.32
CA GLN A 59 8.58 6.18 4.80
C GLN A 59 8.05 7.43 5.53
N ALA A 60 6.78 7.41 5.95
CA ALA A 60 6.13 8.47 6.74
C ALA A 60 6.42 8.41 8.25
N ASN A 61 7.25 7.47 8.72
CA ASN A 61 7.56 7.23 10.13
C ASN A 61 6.34 6.88 11.02
N SER A 62 5.26 6.36 10.42
CA SER A 62 4.04 5.93 11.09
C SER A 62 4.11 4.45 11.51
N GLN A 63 5.13 4.09 12.30
CA GLN A 63 5.45 2.67 12.57
C GLN A 63 4.34 1.91 13.32
N ALA A 64 3.60 2.54 14.24
CA ALA A 64 2.56 1.86 15.01
C ALA A 64 1.41 1.38 14.12
N GLU A 65 0.93 2.25 13.23
CA GLU A 65 -0.12 1.92 12.25
C GLU A 65 0.39 0.90 11.22
N ALA A 66 1.65 1.04 10.79
CA ALA A 66 2.28 0.09 9.88
C ALA A 66 2.33 -1.34 10.45
N ARG A 67 2.68 -1.49 11.75
CA ARG A 67 2.69 -2.81 12.42
C ARG A 67 1.30 -3.45 12.46
N ALA A 68 0.27 -2.67 12.82
CA ALA A 68 -1.10 -3.17 12.87
C ALA A 68 -1.59 -3.63 11.48
N LEU A 69 -1.30 -2.85 10.44
CA LEU A 69 -1.72 -3.17 9.08
C LEU A 69 -0.94 -4.36 8.49
N LEU A 70 0.35 -4.48 8.82
CA LEU A 70 1.17 -5.63 8.43
C LEU A 70 0.66 -6.93 9.06
N ALA A 71 0.26 -6.90 10.34
CA ALA A 71 -0.36 -8.05 11.00
C ALA A 71 -1.65 -8.49 10.28
N ALA A 72 -2.52 -7.54 9.94
CA ALA A 72 -3.75 -7.81 9.19
C ALA A 72 -3.47 -8.38 7.78
N ALA A 73 -2.44 -7.88 7.09
CA ALA A 73 -2.02 -8.41 5.79
C ALA A 73 -1.54 -9.86 5.90
N SER A 74 -0.75 -10.16 6.94
CA SER A 74 -0.19 -11.48 7.19
C SER A 74 -1.29 -12.51 7.52
N GLU A 75 -2.25 -12.13 8.36
CA GLU A 75 -3.42 -12.95 8.66
C GLU A 75 -4.25 -13.25 7.40
N GLN A 76 -4.49 -12.23 6.57
CA GLN A 76 -5.22 -12.39 5.32
C GLN A 76 -4.49 -13.30 4.32
N LEU A 77 -3.14 -13.30 4.30
CA LEU A 77 -2.35 -14.21 3.45
C LEU A 77 -2.37 -15.65 3.97
N ALA A 78 -2.39 -15.84 5.29
CA ALA A 78 -2.46 -17.18 5.91
C ALA A 78 -3.75 -17.92 5.52
N GLY A 79 -4.86 -17.20 5.31
CA GLY A 79 -6.13 -17.76 4.85
C GLY A 79 -6.23 -18.04 3.34
N GLN A 80 -5.22 -17.68 2.54
CA GLN A 80 -5.25 -17.82 1.08
C GLN A 80 -4.61 -19.12 0.59
N ARG A 81 -5.02 -19.58 -0.60
CA ARG A 81 -4.41 -20.73 -1.28
C ARG A 81 -2.92 -20.48 -1.55
N ASP A 82 -2.11 -21.50 -1.33
CA ASP A 82 -0.68 -21.43 -1.64
C ASP A 82 -0.45 -21.32 -3.15
N THR A 83 -0.05 -20.13 -3.58
CA THR A 83 0.24 -19.79 -4.96
C THR A 83 1.56 -19.02 -5.01
N PRO A 84 2.28 -19.03 -6.15
CA PRO A 84 3.48 -18.21 -6.32
C PRO A 84 3.26 -16.73 -6.00
N ALA A 85 2.10 -16.17 -6.38
CA ALA A 85 1.75 -14.80 -6.09
C ALA A 85 1.57 -14.53 -4.58
N ARG A 86 0.92 -15.45 -3.85
CA ARG A 86 0.81 -15.36 -2.39
C ARG A 86 2.18 -15.42 -1.72
N ARG A 87 3.05 -16.36 -2.11
CA ARG A 87 4.41 -16.49 -1.55
C ARG A 87 5.27 -15.24 -1.79
N ALA A 88 5.11 -14.59 -2.95
CA ALA A 88 5.77 -13.31 -3.21
C ALA A 88 5.31 -12.21 -2.24
N LEU A 89 4.01 -12.15 -1.92
CA LEU A 89 3.48 -11.22 -0.93
C LEU A 89 3.95 -11.55 0.49
N GLU A 90 4.08 -12.83 0.86
CA GLU A 90 4.66 -13.22 2.15
C GLU A 90 6.12 -12.80 2.28
N ALA A 91 6.92 -13.00 1.23
CA ALA A 91 8.31 -12.54 1.20
C ALA A 91 8.41 -11.00 1.30
N GLN A 92 7.45 -10.27 0.74
CA GLN A 92 7.35 -8.83 0.95
C GLN A 92 6.96 -8.49 2.40
N ALA A 93 5.98 -9.18 2.98
CA ALA A 93 5.57 -8.99 4.37
C ALA A 93 6.72 -9.23 5.35
N ALA A 94 7.54 -10.26 5.12
CA ALA A 94 8.72 -10.56 5.94
C ALA A 94 9.74 -9.41 5.91
N ARG A 95 10.06 -8.87 4.72
CA ARG A 95 10.97 -7.72 4.58
C ARG A 95 10.44 -6.47 5.29
N LEU A 96 9.14 -6.21 5.22
CA LEU A 96 8.52 -5.08 5.93
C LEU A 96 8.49 -5.30 7.45
N ALA A 97 8.38 -6.55 7.90
CA ALA A 97 8.46 -6.89 9.33
C ALA A 97 9.85 -6.61 9.89
N GLU A 98 10.91 -6.98 9.16
CA GLU A 98 12.30 -6.69 9.50
C GLU A 98 12.52 -5.16 9.62
N ALA A 99 12.08 -4.40 8.63
CA ALA A 99 12.19 -2.94 8.63
C ALA A 99 11.38 -2.23 9.76
N LEU A 100 10.41 -2.90 10.36
CA LEU A 100 9.63 -2.41 11.51
C LEU A 100 10.19 -2.87 12.85
N ALA A 101 11.17 -3.78 12.87
CA ALA A 101 11.84 -4.23 14.08
C ALA A 101 13.05 -3.36 14.45
N ASP A 102 13.64 -2.69 13.46
CA ASP A 102 14.71 -1.68 13.58
C ASP A 102 14.18 -0.32 14.11
#